data_AF-A0A2D6X1U3-F1
#
_entry.id   AF-A0A2D6X1U3-F1
#
_cell.length_a   1.000
_cell.length_b   1.000
_cell.length_c   1.000
_cell.angle_alpha   90.00
_cell.angle_beta   90.00
_cell.angle_gamma   90.00
#
_symmetry.space_group_name_H-M   'P 1'
#
loop_
_entity.id
_entity.type
_entity.pdbx_description
1 polymer ?
#
loop_
_entity_poly.entity_id
_entity_poly.type
_entity_poly.pdbx_seq_one_letter_code
_entity_poly.pdbx_strand_id
1 'polypeptide(L)'
;MDYWLEKEVEIMINLGARPDSDFRYRIVSGYDGRRMTWHSMECATGRNAKYSKRTAYTPESRREAIKAKNIERFGHEGYVAYRDNMAGCCLGKQDRKQSPSPSFTARQAEKLFREAREAGIAAGNGITPNAMIVGTPTTFLGDDIDYSKRTYYVSEGVCGFAWVVIRPGSSSLARRAVKLGIGYSGYGGGVEISVRDHGQSYERKVRHARAYADVLRSAGIEASPNSRLD
;
A
#
# COMPACT_ATOMS: atom_id res chain seq x y z
N MET A 1 -37.12 -34.69 -31.92
CA MET A 1 -36.24 -35.51 -31.06
C MET A 1 -35.05 -34.63 -30.76
N ASP A 2 -35.10 -33.93 -29.64
CA ASP A 2 -34.06 -32.99 -29.25
C ASP A 2 -33.01 -33.75 -28.43
N TYR A 3 -31.80 -33.86 -28.97
CA TYR A 3 -30.67 -34.52 -28.32
C TYR A 3 -30.05 -33.56 -27.30
N TRP A 4 -30.22 -33.85 -26.01
CA TRP A 4 -29.51 -33.16 -24.93
C TRP A 4 -28.13 -33.79 -24.78
N LEU A 5 -27.09 -33.03 -25.14
CA LEU A 5 -25.70 -33.38 -24.85
C LEU A 5 -25.29 -32.68 -23.56
N GLU A 6 -25.46 -33.38 -22.44
CA GLU A 6 -24.86 -32.95 -21.17
C GLU A 6 -23.36 -33.25 -21.25
N LYS A 7 -22.54 -32.21 -21.31
CA LYS A 7 -21.10 -32.31 -21.09
C LYS A 7 -20.78 -31.67 -19.75
N GLU A 8 -20.36 -32.49 -18.81
CA GLU A 8 -19.77 -32.00 -17.57
C GLU A 8 -18.32 -31.62 -17.83
N VAL A 9 -17.95 -30.39 -17.49
CA VAL A 9 -16.56 -29.95 -17.51
C VAL A 9 -16.22 -29.48 -16.10
N GLU A 10 -15.41 -30.27 -15.40
CA GLU A 10 -14.86 -29.89 -14.10
C GLU A 10 -13.59 -29.06 -14.34
N ILE A 11 -13.61 -27.79 -13.93
CA ILE A 11 -12.45 -26.91 -14.04
C ILE A 11 -11.95 -26.61 -12.63
N MET A 12 -10.80 -27.18 -12.28
CA MET A 12 -10.09 -26.81 -11.05
C MET A 12 -9.29 -25.53 -11.29
N ILE A 13 -9.65 -24.46 -10.60
CA ILE A 13 -8.91 -23.18 -10.65
C ILE A 13 -8.22 -22.99 -9.31
N ASN A 14 -6.88 -23.09 -9.31
CA ASN A 14 -6.08 -22.79 -8.13
C ASN A 14 -5.90 -21.27 -8.02
N LEU A 15 -6.58 -20.64 -7.06
CA LEU A 15 -6.60 -19.19 -6.86
C LEU A 15 -5.55 -18.67 -5.87
N GLY A 16 -4.44 -19.41 -5.66
CA GLY A 16 -3.16 -18.90 -5.13
C GLY A 16 -3.13 -18.15 -3.79
N ALA A 17 -4.25 -18.00 -3.07
CA ALA A 17 -4.33 -17.08 -1.93
C ALA A 17 -4.34 -17.76 -0.56
N ARG A 18 -4.54 -19.07 -0.45
CA ARG A 18 -4.36 -19.86 0.78
C ARG A 18 -4.05 -21.33 0.44
N PRO A 19 -3.16 -22.02 1.19
CA PRO A 19 -2.90 -23.44 1.00
C PRO A 19 -4.10 -24.35 1.34
N ASP A 20 -5.15 -23.82 1.98
CA ASP A 20 -6.22 -24.63 2.58
C ASP A 20 -7.61 -24.41 1.94
N SER A 21 -7.71 -23.69 0.81
CA SER A 21 -8.99 -23.39 0.17
C SER A 21 -9.09 -24.00 -1.23
N ASP A 22 -9.48 -25.27 -1.28
CA ASP A 22 -9.94 -25.92 -2.50
C ASP A 22 -11.30 -25.35 -2.89
N PHE A 23 -11.32 -24.49 -3.90
CA PHE A 23 -12.56 -24.02 -4.52
C PHE A 23 -12.90 -24.96 -5.68
N ARG A 24 -13.96 -25.75 -5.52
CA ARG A 24 -14.54 -26.53 -6.62
C ARG A 24 -15.72 -25.77 -7.20
N TYR A 25 -15.69 -25.57 -8.52
CA TYR A 25 -16.79 -24.99 -9.26
C TYR A 25 -17.36 -26.06 -10.19
N ARG A 26 -18.68 -26.24 -10.16
CA ARG A 26 -19.41 -27.04 -11.15
C ARG A 26 -20.09 -26.07 -12.11
N ILE A 27 -19.74 -26.17 -13.38
CA ILE A 27 -20.39 -25.40 -14.44
C ILE A 27 -21.22 -26.38 -15.26
N VAL A 28 -22.54 -26.22 -15.22
CA VAL A 28 -23.46 -26.99 -16.07
C VAL A 28 -23.94 -26.06 -17.18
N SER A 29 -23.55 -26.35 -18.41
CA SER A 29 -24.02 -25.65 -19.61
C SER A 29 -24.84 -26.57 -20.48
N GLY A 30 -26.07 -26.16 -20.82
CA GLY A 30 -26.90 -26.81 -21.82
C GLY A 30 -26.96 -26.00 -23.11
N TYR A 31 -27.06 -26.67 -24.26
CA TYR A 31 -27.24 -26.05 -25.56
C TYR A 31 -28.42 -26.66 -26.30
N ASP A 32 -29.43 -25.85 -26.60
CA ASP A 32 -30.68 -26.28 -27.25
C ASP A 32 -30.70 -26.00 -28.77
N GLY A 33 -29.55 -25.68 -29.36
CA GLY A 33 -29.42 -25.29 -30.77
C GLY A 33 -29.71 -23.80 -31.05
N ARG A 34 -30.18 -23.01 -30.08
CA ARG A 34 -30.44 -21.57 -30.26
C ARG A 34 -29.87 -20.69 -29.13
N ARG A 35 -29.71 -21.21 -27.92
CA ARG A 35 -29.15 -20.49 -26.77
C ARG A 35 -28.28 -21.42 -25.91
N MET A 36 -27.22 -20.84 -25.33
CA MET A 36 -26.56 -21.43 -24.16
C MET A 36 -27.28 -20.97 -22.90
N THR A 37 -27.60 -21.90 -22.02
CA THR A 37 -28.10 -21.62 -20.67
C THR A 37 -27.11 -22.08 -19.62
N TRP A 38 -26.81 -21.18 -18.66
CA TRP A 38 -25.94 -21.45 -17.52
C TRP A 38 -26.83 -21.80 -16.33
N HIS A 39 -26.63 -22.97 -15.72
CA HIS A 39 -27.44 -23.42 -14.59
C HIS A 39 -26.55 -23.53 -13.35
N SER A 40 -26.71 -22.50 -12.50
CA SER A 40 -26.17 -22.29 -11.14
C SER A 40 -24.64 -22.40 -10.94
N MET A 41 -24.18 -21.68 -9.90
CA MET A 41 -22.81 -21.71 -9.42
C MET A 41 -22.89 -21.98 -7.92
N GLU A 42 -22.58 -23.20 -7.50
CA GLU A 42 -22.64 -23.59 -6.09
C GLU A 42 -21.25 -23.47 -5.46
N CYS A 43 -21.15 -22.65 -4.41
CA CYS A 43 -19.94 -22.57 -3.60
C CYS A 43 -19.96 -23.71 -2.57
N ALA A 44 -18.91 -24.53 -2.55
CA ALA A 44 -18.78 -25.71 -1.68
C ALA A 44 -18.90 -25.42 -0.15
N THR A 45 -18.99 -24.15 0.26
CA THR A 45 -19.21 -23.76 1.67
C THR A 45 -20.69 -23.77 2.10
N GLY A 46 -21.61 -24.27 1.26
CA GLY A 46 -23.03 -24.46 1.62
C GLY A 46 -23.86 -23.17 1.73
N ARG A 47 -23.31 -22.02 1.31
CA ARG A 47 -24.05 -20.75 1.26
C ARG A 47 -24.59 -20.51 -0.15
N ASN A 48 -25.90 -20.68 -0.29
CA ASN A 48 -26.65 -20.29 -1.48
C ASN A 48 -26.54 -18.78 -1.72
N ALA A 49 -25.77 -18.37 -2.71
CA ALA A 49 -25.78 -16.99 -3.19
C ALA A 49 -27.01 -16.77 -4.08
N LYS A 50 -28.13 -16.31 -3.49
CA LYS A 50 -29.27 -15.80 -4.27
C LYS A 50 -28.89 -14.47 -4.92
N TYR A 51 -28.48 -14.51 -6.19
CA TYR A 51 -28.42 -13.31 -7.03
C TYR A 51 -29.61 -13.31 -8.00
N SER A 52 -30.63 -12.50 -7.72
CA SER A 52 -31.59 -12.05 -8.73
C SER A 52 -31.31 -10.58 -9.06
N LYS A 53 -30.45 -10.36 -10.06
CA LYS A 53 -30.44 -9.09 -10.79
C LYS A 53 -30.50 -9.39 -12.28
N ARG A 54 -31.68 -9.19 -12.87
CA ARG A 54 -31.82 -8.94 -14.31
C ARG A 54 -31.14 -7.60 -14.59
N THR A 55 -29.86 -7.61 -14.93
CA THR A 55 -29.28 -6.49 -15.68
C THR A 55 -29.84 -6.56 -17.10
N ALA A 56 -30.81 -5.69 -17.39
CA ALA A 56 -31.36 -5.53 -18.72
C ALA A 56 -30.26 -4.98 -19.65
N TYR A 57 -29.74 -5.84 -20.52
CA TYR A 57 -28.90 -5.44 -21.66
C TYR A 57 -29.80 -4.75 -22.70
N THR A 58 -29.42 -3.55 -23.14
CA THR A 58 -30.18 -2.84 -24.18
C THR A 58 -30.11 -3.59 -25.52
N PRO A 59 -31.15 -3.55 -26.38
CA PRO A 59 -31.16 -4.26 -27.66
C PRO A 59 -29.99 -3.88 -28.59
N GLU A 60 -29.42 -2.69 -28.44
CA GLU A 60 -28.34 -2.15 -29.26
C GLU A 60 -26.99 -2.81 -28.94
N SER A 61 -26.65 -2.95 -27.65
CA SER A 61 -25.45 -3.67 -27.20
C SER A 61 -25.48 -5.17 -27.58
N ARG A 62 -26.69 -5.72 -27.79
CA ARG A 62 -26.90 -7.09 -28.28
C ARG A 62 -26.62 -7.25 -29.78
N ARG A 63 -26.86 -6.21 -30.58
CA ARG A 63 -26.59 -6.23 -32.04
C ARG A 63 -25.10 -6.11 -32.34
N GLU A 64 -24.34 -5.37 -31.53
CA GLU A 64 -22.88 -5.29 -31.69
C GLU A 64 -22.17 -6.58 -31.26
N ALA A 65 -22.60 -7.20 -30.16
CA ALA A 65 -22.05 -8.48 -29.71
C ALA A 65 -22.30 -9.63 -30.71
N ILE A 66 -23.41 -9.61 -31.45
CA ILE A 66 -23.74 -10.65 -32.45
C ILE A 66 -23.06 -10.39 -33.80
N LYS A 67 -22.72 -9.13 -34.14
CA LYS A 67 -21.99 -8.80 -35.37
C LYS A 67 -20.51 -9.19 -35.33
N ALA A 68 -19.95 -9.39 -34.13
CA ALA A 68 -18.62 -9.98 -33.97
C ALA A 68 -18.66 -11.50 -34.24
N LYS A 69 -18.67 -11.90 -35.51
CA LYS A 69 -18.26 -13.26 -35.92
C LYS A 69 -16.79 -13.47 -35.53
N ASN A 70 -16.56 -13.97 -34.31
CA ASN A 70 -15.31 -14.62 -33.87
C ASN A 70 -15.55 -15.28 -32.50
N ILE A 71 -16.36 -16.34 -32.48
CA ILE A 71 -16.65 -17.14 -31.28
C ILE A 71 -15.39 -17.90 -30.78
N GLU A 72 -14.35 -18.06 -31.61
CA GLU A 72 -13.12 -18.76 -31.21
C GLU A 72 -12.09 -17.87 -30.48
N ARG A 73 -12.21 -16.53 -30.53
CA ARG A 73 -11.23 -15.62 -29.93
C ARG A 73 -11.57 -15.12 -28.52
N PHE A 74 -12.77 -15.45 -28.01
CA PHE A 74 -13.24 -15.05 -26.68
C PHE A 74 -12.74 -15.95 -25.53
N GLY A 75 -11.86 -16.92 -25.81
CA GLY A 75 -11.44 -17.95 -24.85
C GLY A 75 -10.50 -17.49 -23.72
N HIS A 76 -10.02 -16.25 -23.70
CA HIS A 76 -9.10 -15.80 -22.64
C HIS A 76 -9.37 -14.38 -22.14
N GLU A 77 -9.54 -13.39 -23.03
CA GLU A 77 -9.63 -11.98 -22.60
C GLU A 77 -10.98 -11.61 -21.98
N GLY A 78 -12.09 -12.13 -22.50
CA GLY A 78 -13.41 -11.93 -21.92
C GLY A 78 -13.58 -12.58 -20.54
N TYR A 79 -12.88 -13.70 -20.31
CA TYR A 79 -12.91 -14.41 -19.03
C TYR A 79 -12.11 -13.68 -17.94
N VAL A 80 -10.99 -13.04 -18.30
CA VAL A 80 -10.17 -12.24 -17.38
C VAL A 80 -10.93 -11.01 -16.88
N ALA A 81 -11.63 -10.28 -17.77
CA ALA A 81 -12.41 -9.10 -17.39
C ALA A 81 -13.61 -9.44 -16.47
N TYR A 82 -14.20 -10.63 -16.61
CA TYR A 82 -15.25 -11.10 -15.70
C TYR A 82 -14.70 -11.61 -14.36
N ARG A 83 -13.50 -12.22 -14.37
CA ARG A 83 -12.79 -12.70 -13.17
C ARG A 83 -12.38 -11.55 -12.25
N ASP A 84 -11.88 -10.45 -12.81
CA ASP A 84 -11.46 -9.28 -12.02
C ASP A 84 -12.64 -8.54 -11.39
N ASN A 85 -13.80 -8.51 -12.06
CA ASN A 85 -15.02 -7.92 -11.52
C ASN A 85 -15.71 -8.82 -10.47
N MET A 86 -15.61 -10.15 -10.59
CA MET A 86 -16.14 -11.11 -9.60
C MET A 86 -15.26 -11.20 -8.35
N ALA A 87 -13.93 -11.12 -8.48
CA ALA A 87 -13.03 -11.05 -7.33
C ALA A 87 -13.36 -9.85 -6.43
N GLY A 88 -13.71 -8.70 -7.02
CA GLY A 88 -14.17 -7.52 -6.27
C GLY A 88 -15.53 -7.65 -5.58
N CYS A 89 -16.39 -8.59 -6.02
CA CYS A 89 -17.74 -8.76 -5.47
C CYS A 89 -17.82 -9.87 -4.41
N CYS A 90 -17.06 -10.97 -4.57
CA CYS A 90 -16.99 -12.06 -3.60
C CYS A 90 -15.97 -11.82 -2.49
N LEU A 91 -14.93 -11.02 -2.74
CA LEU A 91 -14.14 -10.38 -1.69
C LEU A 91 -14.88 -9.13 -1.24
N GLY A 92 -16.10 -9.32 -0.71
CA GLY A 92 -16.88 -8.23 -0.14
C GLY A 92 -15.96 -7.40 0.73
N LYS A 93 -15.94 -6.07 0.49
CA LYS A 93 -15.07 -5.08 1.14
C LYS A 93 -14.57 -5.63 2.46
N GLN A 94 -13.40 -6.26 2.45
CA GLN A 94 -12.75 -6.59 3.71
C GLN A 94 -12.38 -5.22 4.22
N ASP A 95 -13.22 -4.66 5.09
CA ASP A 95 -12.84 -3.61 6.01
C ASP A 95 -11.47 -4.06 6.50
N ARG A 96 -10.41 -3.39 6.04
CA ARG A 96 -9.06 -3.59 6.58
C ARG A 96 -9.13 -3.09 8.01
N LYS A 97 -9.73 -3.89 8.90
CA LYS A 97 -9.63 -3.73 10.33
C LYS A 97 -8.15 -3.91 10.60
N GLN A 98 -7.45 -2.78 10.67
CA GLN A 98 -6.04 -2.70 11.00
C GLN A 98 -5.85 -3.56 12.25
N SER A 99 -5.06 -4.62 12.12
CA SER A 99 -4.78 -5.52 13.24
C SER A 99 -4.32 -4.68 14.44
N PRO A 100 -4.81 -4.96 15.66
CA PRO A 100 -4.50 -4.14 16.82
C PRO A 100 -2.98 -4.04 16.97
N SER A 101 -2.47 -2.81 17.06
CA SER A 101 -1.04 -2.54 17.26
C SER A 101 -0.55 -3.21 18.55
N PRO A 102 0.67 -3.75 18.60
CA PRO A 102 1.21 -4.39 19.80
C PRO A 102 1.15 -3.45 21.01
N SER A 103 0.86 -4.02 22.19
CA SER A 103 0.86 -3.30 23.45
C SER A 103 2.25 -3.34 24.09
N PHE A 104 2.74 -2.20 24.57
CA PHE A 104 4.05 -2.09 25.23
C PHE A 104 3.87 -1.63 26.67
N THR A 105 4.62 -2.24 27.59
CA THR A 105 4.81 -1.66 28.92
C THR A 105 5.65 -0.39 28.83
N ALA A 106 5.58 0.46 29.85
CA ALA A 106 6.38 1.68 29.96
C ALA A 106 7.89 1.45 29.70
N ARG A 107 8.45 0.44 30.38
CA ARG A 107 9.87 0.10 30.29
C ARG A 107 10.26 -0.43 28.90
N GLN A 108 9.40 -1.23 28.27
CA GLN A 108 9.64 -1.73 26.91
C GLN A 108 9.60 -0.60 25.88
N ALA A 109 8.64 0.31 25.98
CA ALA A 109 8.53 1.47 25.10
C ALA A 109 9.75 2.39 25.21
N GLU A 110 10.18 2.71 26.43
CA GLU A 110 11.39 3.53 26.66
C GLU A 110 12.66 2.85 26.13
N LYS A 111 12.80 1.54 26.33
CA LYS A 111 13.90 0.76 25.75
C LYS A 111 13.88 0.82 24.22
N LEU A 112 12.72 0.61 23.61
CA LEU A 112 12.56 0.63 22.16
C LEU A 112 12.88 2.01 21.57
N PHE A 113 12.41 3.09 22.19
CA PHE A 113 12.74 4.45 21.73
C PHE A 113 14.23 4.78 21.87
N ARG A 114 14.89 4.28 22.92
CA ARG A 114 16.34 4.42 23.09
C ARG A 114 17.08 3.67 21.98
N GLU A 115 16.75 2.41 21.75
CA GLU A 115 17.36 1.59 20.68
C GLU A 115 17.14 2.22 19.30
N ALA A 116 15.93 2.71 19.02
CA ALA A 116 15.62 3.39 17.77
C ALA A 116 16.42 4.69 17.59
N ARG A 117 16.60 5.47 18.67
CA ARG A 117 17.43 6.68 18.64
C ARG A 117 18.91 6.36 18.45
N GLU A 118 19.43 5.36 19.15
CA GLU A 118 20.83 4.92 19.01
C GLU A 118 21.13 4.46 17.58
N ALA A 119 20.25 3.64 16.99
CA ALA A 119 20.33 3.25 15.59
C ALA A 119 20.26 4.46 14.64
N GLY A 120 19.37 5.41 14.93
CA GLY A 120 19.25 6.67 14.19
C GLY A 120 20.51 7.51 14.22
N ILE A 121 21.11 7.69 15.39
CA ILE A 121 22.37 8.44 15.58
C ILE A 121 23.50 7.75 14.81
N ALA A 122 23.64 6.43 14.94
CA ALA A 122 24.65 5.66 14.21
C ALA A 122 24.50 5.82 12.70
N ALA A 123 23.27 5.70 12.18
CA ALA A 123 22.98 5.86 10.75
C ALA A 123 23.23 7.29 10.25
N GLY A 124 22.86 8.31 11.02
CA GLY A 124 23.09 9.71 10.67
C GLY A 124 24.57 10.11 10.71
N ASN A 125 25.35 9.54 11.63
CA ASN A 125 26.79 9.77 11.72
C ASN A 125 27.57 8.98 10.66
N GLY A 126 27.07 7.82 10.25
CA GLY A 126 27.71 6.94 9.26
C GLY A 126 27.62 7.43 7.81
N ILE A 127 26.91 8.53 7.53
CA ILE A 127 26.89 9.14 6.20
C ILE A 127 27.81 10.36 6.12
N THR A 128 28.32 10.60 4.92
CA THR A 128 28.96 11.87 4.54
C THR A 128 27.96 12.66 3.70
N PRO A 129 27.44 13.80 4.19
CA PRO A 129 26.50 14.60 3.43
C PRO A 129 27.11 15.17 2.15
N ASN A 130 26.28 15.39 1.14
CA ASN A 130 26.69 16.14 -0.03
C ASN A 130 26.90 17.60 0.35
N ALA A 131 28.16 18.04 0.33
CA ALA A 131 28.51 19.43 0.60
C ALA A 131 27.90 20.36 -0.45
N MET A 132 27.56 21.59 -0.02
CA MET A 132 27.07 22.63 -0.92
C MET A 132 27.94 23.87 -0.86
N ILE A 133 28.02 24.58 -2.00
CA ILE A 133 28.59 25.92 -2.07
C ILE A 133 27.44 26.92 -2.14
N VAL A 134 27.44 27.88 -1.23
CA VAL A 134 26.47 28.98 -1.19
C VAL A 134 27.17 30.25 -1.63
N GLY A 135 26.60 30.97 -2.58
CA GLY A 135 27.15 32.23 -3.07
C GLY A 135 26.06 33.18 -3.53
N THR A 136 26.48 34.39 -3.92
CA THR A 136 25.59 35.39 -4.52
C THR A 136 25.43 35.11 -6.01
N PRO A 137 24.22 35.19 -6.58
CA PRO A 137 24.04 35.05 -8.02
C PRO A 137 24.65 36.21 -8.79
N THR A 138 24.97 36.02 -10.08
CA THR A 138 25.51 37.10 -10.92
C THR A 138 24.47 38.17 -11.23
N THR A 139 23.20 37.78 -11.26
CA THR A 139 22.04 38.66 -11.45
C THR A 139 21.01 38.46 -10.34
N PHE A 140 20.09 39.43 -10.15
CA PHE A 140 19.14 39.42 -9.04
C PHE A 140 18.23 38.17 -8.98
N LEU A 141 17.92 37.56 -10.12
CA LEU A 141 17.11 36.33 -10.24
C LEU A 141 17.90 35.20 -10.93
N GLY A 142 19.23 35.26 -10.89
CA GLY A 142 20.10 34.25 -11.48
C GLY A 142 20.11 32.94 -10.70
N ASP A 143 20.35 31.83 -11.39
CA ASP A 143 20.49 30.48 -10.87
C ASP A 143 21.97 30.01 -10.80
N ASP A 144 22.91 30.93 -10.98
CA ASP A 144 24.35 30.72 -10.95
C ASP A 144 25.03 31.29 -9.69
N ILE A 145 26.33 31.06 -9.55
CA ILE A 145 27.14 31.61 -8.46
C ILE A 145 28.22 32.53 -9.03
N ASP A 146 28.24 33.78 -8.56
CA ASP A 146 29.31 34.74 -8.83
C ASP A 146 30.54 34.44 -7.95
N TYR A 147 31.48 33.68 -8.51
CA TYR A 147 32.73 33.32 -7.83
C TYR A 147 33.70 34.50 -7.62
N SER A 148 33.43 35.69 -8.18
CA SER A 148 34.20 36.89 -7.84
C SER A 148 33.83 37.45 -6.45
N LYS A 149 32.65 37.04 -5.93
CA LYS A 149 32.15 37.41 -4.60
C LYS A 149 32.43 36.30 -3.59
N ARG A 150 32.19 36.60 -2.32
CA ARG A 150 32.37 35.64 -1.22
C ARG A 150 31.44 34.44 -1.40
N THR A 151 32.03 33.25 -1.37
CA THR A 151 31.32 31.98 -1.34
C THR A 151 31.55 31.28 0.00
N TYR A 152 30.61 30.43 0.38
CA TYR A 152 30.64 29.67 1.63
C TYR A 152 30.56 28.18 1.31
N TYR A 153 31.48 27.42 1.88
CA TYR A 153 31.47 25.96 1.81
C TYR A 153 30.73 25.40 3.02
N VAL A 154 29.65 24.67 2.78
CA VAL A 154 28.83 24.03 3.82
C VAL A 154 29.00 22.52 3.69
N SER A 155 29.87 21.95 4.52
CA SER A 155 30.20 20.52 4.48
C SER A 155 29.02 19.60 4.83
N GLU A 156 28.05 20.11 5.58
CA GLU A 156 26.91 19.35 6.07
C GLU A 156 25.70 19.34 5.12
N GLY A 157 25.85 19.97 3.95
CA GLY A 157 24.83 20.06 2.91
C GLY A 157 23.70 21.03 3.23
N VAL A 158 22.54 20.77 2.62
CA VAL A 158 21.35 21.62 2.77
C VAL A 158 20.75 21.54 4.17
N CYS A 159 20.16 22.65 4.61
CA CYS A 159 19.43 22.73 5.87
C CYS A 159 18.09 22.00 5.79
N GLY A 160 17.69 21.34 6.88
CA GLY A 160 16.33 20.81 6.96
C GLY A 160 15.99 20.06 8.23
N PHE A 161 14.80 19.46 8.19
CA PHE A 161 14.18 18.72 9.28
C PHE A 161 13.82 17.31 8.84
N ALA A 162 13.85 16.38 9.80
CA ALA A 162 13.26 15.06 9.66
C ALA A 162 12.55 14.65 10.93
N TRP A 163 11.56 13.78 10.77
CA TRP A 163 10.77 13.25 11.88
C TRP A 163 10.26 11.85 11.53
N VAL A 164 9.83 11.12 12.55
CA VAL A 164 9.21 9.80 12.40
C VAL A 164 7.76 9.90 12.81
N VAL A 165 6.85 9.34 12.01
CA VAL A 165 5.42 9.30 12.31
C VAL A 165 5.01 7.89 12.69
N ILE A 166 4.45 7.74 13.88
CA ILE A 166 3.89 6.49 14.40
C ILE A 166 2.39 6.47 14.16
N ARG A 167 1.90 5.40 13.53
CA ARG A 167 0.48 5.14 13.30
C ARG A 167 0.06 3.78 13.91
N PRO A 168 -1.22 3.65 14.31
CA PRO A 168 -2.16 4.74 14.57
C PRO A 168 -1.71 5.57 15.78
N GLY A 169 -2.14 6.84 15.84
CA GLY A 169 -1.84 7.73 16.99
C GLY A 169 -2.49 7.29 18.30
N SER A 170 -3.48 6.40 18.23
CA SER A 170 -4.11 5.75 19.38
C SER A 170 -3.30 4.57 19.95
N SER A 171 -2.24 4.13 19.27
CA SER A 171 -1.42 3.01 19.72
C SER A 171 -0.77 3.30 21.08
N SER A 172 -0.52 2.22 21.84
CA SER A 172 0.10 2.31 23.17
C SER A 172 1.46 3.02 23.12
N LEU A 173 2.25 2.72 22.09
CA LEU A 173 3.57 3.33 21.88
C LEU A 173 3.47 4.81 21.52
N ALA A 174 2.56 5.19 20.60
CA ALA A 174 2.33 6.58 20.22
C ALA A 174 1.93 7.46 21.43
N ARG A 175 0.98 6.99 22.24
CA ARG A 175 0.58 7.69 23.47
C ARG A 175 1.72 7.81 24.47
N ARG A 176 2.59 6.80 24.55
CA ARG A 176 3.77 6.83 25.42
C ARG A 176 4.80 7.85 24.93
N ALA A 177 5.03 7.98 23.63
CA ALA A 177 5.92 9.02 23.08
C ALA A 177 5.48 10.44 23.50
N VAL A 178 4.17 10.72 23.45
CA VAL A 178 3.59 11.98 23.92
C VAL A 178 3.81 12.15 25.43
N LYS A 179 3.53 11.11 26.23
CA LYS A 179 3.72 11.14 27.70
C LYS A 179 5.18 11.36 28.10
N LEU A 180 6.13 10.86 27.31
CA LEU A 180 7.57 11.06 27.52
C LEU A 180 8.05 12.44 27.04
N GLY A 181 7.20 13.24 26.40
CA GLY A 181 7.56 14.56 25.86
C GLY A 181 8.47 14.50 24.63
N ILE A 182 8.61 13.32 24.00
CA ILE A 182 9.44 13.13 22.80
C ILE A 182 8.63 13.22 21.50
N GLY A 183 7.30 13.09 21.58
CA GLY A 183 6.43 13.15 20.41
C GLY A 183 5.23 14.08 20.61
N TYR A 184 4.64 14.50 19.49
CA TYR A 184 3.47 15.39 19.43
C TYR A 184 2.48 14.91 18.35
N SER A 185 1.24 15.40 18.40
CA SER A 185 0.23 15.04 17.40
C SER A 185 0.59 15.65 16.04
N GLY A 186 0.73 14.81 15.02
CA GLY A 186 0.99 15.26 13.65
C GLY A 186 -0.24 15.79 12.94
N TYR A 187 -0.06 16.76 12.03
CA TYR A 187 -1.16 17.29 11.21
C TYR A 187 -1.82 16.20 10.35
N GLY A 188 -1.02 15.30 9.78
CA GLY A 188 -1.49 14.14 8.99
C GLY A 188 -1.94 12.95 9.83
N GLY A 189 -2.27 13.17 11.11
CA GLY A 189 -2.59 12.14 12.09
C GLY A 189 -1.36 11.31 12.53
N GLY A 190 -1.56 10.53 13.59
CA GLY A 190 -0.45 9.81 14.24
C GLY A 190 0.31 10.68 15.24
N VAL A 191 1.41 10.14 15.76
CA VAL A 191 2.33 10.87 16.64
C VAL A 191 3.67 11.03 15.94
N GLU A 192 4.16 12.26 15.86
CA GLU A 192 5.43 12.60 15.24
C GLU A 192 6.52 12.75 16.31
N ILE A 193 7.72 12.26 15.99
CA ILE A 193 8.93 12.40 16.81
C ILE A 193 9.97 13.12 15.96
N SER A 194 10.31 14.37 16.30
CA SER A 194 11.32 15.15 15.56
C SER A 194 12.73 14.63 15.83
N VAL A 195 13.54 14.53 14.78
CA VAL A 195 14.98 14.29 14.91
C VAL A 195 15.65 15.62 15.28
N ARG A 196 16.07 15.74 16.54
CA ARG A 196 16.80 16.91 17.06
C ARG A 196 18.33 16.76 16.97
N ASP A 197 18.80 15.55 16.70
CA ASP A 197 20.22 15.25 16.52
C ASP A 197 20.72 15.77 15.14
N HIS A 198 22.04 15.84 14.94
CA HIS A 198 22.72 16.21 13.68
C HIS A 198 22.61 17.68 13.22
N GLY A 199 22.33 18.62 14.12
CA GLY A 199 22.39 20.06 13.83
C GLY A 199 21.42 20.47 12.73
N GLN A 200 21.91 21.10 11.65
CA GLN A 200 21.09 21.50 10.51
C GLN A 200 21.18 20.57 9.30
N SER A 201 21.99 19.50 9.34
CA SER A 201 22.18 18.63 8.18
C SER A 201 20.90 17.85 7.84
N TYR A 202 20.30 18.15 6.68
CA TYR A 202 19.11 17.45 6.20
C TYR A 202 19.37 15.95 5.98
N GLU A 203 20.45 15.60 5.27
CA GLU A 203 20.71 14.22 4.87
C GLU A 203 20.93 13.31 6.08
N ARG A 204 21.68 13.79 7.10
CA ARG A 204 21.89 13.04 8.35
C ARG A 204 20.58 12.81 9.09
N LYS A 205 19.74 13.84 9.20
CA LYS A 205 18.42 13.73 9.86
C LYS A 205 17.50 12.76 9.12
N VAL A 206 17.48 12.78 7.79
CA VAL A 206 16.71 11.83 6.98
C VAL A 206 17.19 10.40 7.22
N ARG A 207 18.50 10.18 7.26
CA ARG A 207 19.07 8.85 7.54
C ARG A 207 18.76 8.38 8.95
N HIS A 208 18.85 9.27 9.94
CA HIS A 208 18.42 9.00 11.31
C HIS A 208 16.94 8.59 11.34
N ALA A 209 16.04 9.38 10.77
CA ALA A 209 14.60 9.11 10.79
C ALA A 209 14.27 7.76 10.13
N ARG A 210 14.94 7.41 9.03
CA ARG A 210 14.78 6.11 8.35
C ARG A 210 15.16 4.94 9.27
N ALA A 211 16.36 4.96 9.83
CA ALA A 211 16.83 3.90 10.72
C ALA A 211 15.97 3.78 11.98
N TYR A 212 15.56 4.91 12.55
CA TYR A 212 14.62 4.94 13.67
C TYR A 212 13.30 4.25 13.31
N ALA A 213 12.72 4.58 12.15
CA ALA A 213 11.48 3.96 11.68
C ALA A 213 11.65 2.47 11.34
N ASP A 214 12.81 2.03 10.87
CA ASP A 214 13.13 0.62 10.63
C ASP A 214 13.14 -0.20 11.94
N VAL A 215 13.72 0.33 13.01
CA VAL A 215 13.70 -0.30 14.33
C VAL A 215 12.27 -0.45 14.85
N LEU A 216 11.47 0.61 14.75
CA LEU A 216 10.05 0.56 15.15
C LEU A 216 9.25 -0.46 14.32
N ARG A 217 9.45 -0.48 12.99
CA ARG A 217 8.79 -1.45 12.10
C ARG A 217 9.18 -2.89 12.40
N SER A 218 10.44 -3.13 12.76
CA SER A 218 10.92 -4.45 13.18
C SER A 218 10.23 -4.94 14.47
N ALA A 219 9.76 -4.01 15.31
CA ALA A 219 8.96 -4.30 16.49
C ALA A 219 7.44 -4.41 16.22
N GLY A 220 7.01 -4.41 14.95
CA GLY A 220 5.60 -4.51 14.56
C GLY A 220 4.81 -3.21 14.68
N ILE A 221 5.49 -2.06 14.75
CA ILE A 221 4.86 -0.73 14.77
C ILE A 221 4.80 -0.17 13.35
N GLU A 222 3.65 0.37 12.96
CA GLU A 222 3.55 1.15 11.72
C GLU A 222 4.21 2.52 11.93
N ALA A 223 5.44 2.67 11.43
CA ALA A 223 6.22 3.90 11.52
C ALA A 223 6.77 4.32 10.16
N SER A 224 6.65 5.60 9.81
CA SER A 224 7.16 6.14 8.55
C SER A 224 8.10 7.34 8.79
N PRO A 225 9.26 7.41 8.11
CA PRO A 225 10.12 8.58 8.15
C PRO A 225 9.56 9.68 7.23
N ASN A 226 9.63 10.93 7.67
CA ASN A 226 9.26 12.12 6.92
C ASN A 226 10.35 13.20 7.05
N SER A 227 10.35 14.15 6.13
CA SER A 227 11.36 15.21 6.11
C SER A 227 10.90 16.44 5.33
N ARG A 228 11.54 17.58 5.58
CA ARG A 228 11.33 18.84 4.85
C ARG A 228 12.64 19.61 4.78
N LEU A 229 12.93 20.22 3.63
CA LEU A 229 13.97 21.24 3.53
C LEU A 229 13.51 22.53 4.22
N ASP A 230 14.46 23.31 4.71
CA ASP A 230 14.21 24.61 5.36
C ASP A 230 14.98 25.73 4.66
#